data_AF-W4KKU1-F1
#
_entry.id   AF-W4KKU1-F1
#
_cell.length_a   1.000
_cell.length_b   1.000
_cell.length_c   1.000
_cell.angle_alpha   90.00
_cell.angle_beta   90.00
_cell.angle_gamma   90.00
#
_symmetry.space_group_name_H-M   'P 1'
#
loop_
_entity.id
_entity.type
_entity.pdbx_description
1 polymer ?
#
loop_
_entity_poly.entity_id
_entity_poly.type
_entity_poly.pdbx_seq_one_letter_code
_entity_poly.pdbx_strand_id
1 'polypeptide(L)'
;MSSRVWKVLVPLLLFPSFSALAFRFLVGHLVKSGGGALIRAQCPPNDGAYALVYTSVPGIDKQLCILVTFFHAAFQPKTALFLAEFAASGAAFIVLPYVEASRQGRPFLLAFPTLFGIMYQNIGVGVMYPLYWLAFILSGQARLRPGPAAKIDQAHAEATMFALLIGAAVPSLLMYFLDDAIVTAAWQAFPVWMWLSQQAHLLVRPSSRHPQSGYKTIQVLFIATFILSAATHLAVVWPLLEEPDAIKYYFLPRIAVPDPQTTTLEYAALVFLQWDATFAFGPSLIGSLWVAETVSQFSILALWNVVGSIAFGPGAAISGFLLWREAR
;
A
#
# COMPACT_ATOMS: atom_id res chain seq x y z
N MET A 1 -2.14 -4.16 32.64
CA MET A 1 -1.79 -5.31 31.78
C MET A 1 -0.28 -5.48 31.74
N SER A 2 0.24 -6.71 31.85
CA SER A 2 1.69 -6.96 31.71
C SER A 2 2.21 -6.44 30.37
N SER A 3 3.39 -5.80 30.38
CA SER A 3 4.05 -5.24 29.19
C SER A 3 4.16 -6.25 28.03
N ARG A 4 4.25 -7.55 28.34
CA ARG A 4 4.33 -8.63 27.34
C ARG A 4 3.01 -8.86 26.59
N VAL A 5 1.88 -8.79 27.28
CA VAL A 5 0.55 -9.02 26.66
C VAL A 5 0.30 -8.00 25.55
N TRP A 6 0.52 -6.72 25.85
CA TRP A 6 0.32 -5.63 24.89
C TRP A 6 1.31 -5.66 23.71
N LYS A 7 2.57 -6.02 23.97
CA LYS A 7 3.64 -5.97 22.95
C LYS A 7 3.63 -7.18 22.01
N VAL A 8 3.11 -8.32 22.45
CA VAL A 8 3.24 -9.59 21.71
C VAL A 8 1.88 -10.20 21.42
N LEU A 9 1.07 -10.47 22.45
CA LEU A 9 -0.19 -11.20 22.28
C LEU A 9 -1.23 -10.38 21.51
N VAL A 10 -1.35 -9.08 21.80
CA VAL A 10 -2.33 -8.22 21.10
C VAL A 10 -2.03 -8.15 19.59
N PRO A 11 -0.79 -7.83 19.14
CA PRO A 11 -0.48 -7.88 17.71
C PRO A 11 -0.72 -9.24 17.06
N LEU A 12 -0.30 -10.34 17.72
CA LEU A 12 -0.44 -11.72 17.21
C LEU A 12 -1.90 -12.13 16.98
N LEU A 13 -2.84 -11.58 17.74
CA LEU A 13 -4.27 -11.84 17.54
C LEU A 13 -4.87 -10.85 16.55
N LEU A 14 -4.56 -9.57 16.69
CA LEU A 14 -5.22 -8.48 15.98
C LEU A 14 -4.89 -8.46 14.49
N PHE A 15 -3.61 -8.47 14.13
CA PHE A 15 -3.19 -8.28 12.74
C PHE A 15 -3.49 -9.48 11.82
N PRO A 16 -3.31 -10.75 12.27
CA PRO A 16 -3.80 -11.88 11.49
C PRO A 16 -5.32 -11.89 11.33
N SER A 17 -6.07 -11.44 12.35
CA SER A 17 -7.53 -11.29 12.24
C SER A 17 -7.91 -10.25 11.20
N PHE A 18 -7.23 -9.10 11.16
CA PHE A 18 -7.42 -8.12 10.09
C PHE A 18 -7.09 -8.68 8.71
N SER A 19 -5.99 -9.42 8.56
CA SER A 19 -5.62 -10.06 7.29
C SER A 19 -6.66 -11.09 6.83
N ALA A 20 -7.16 -11.93 7.74
CA ALA A 20 -8.19 -12.92 7.45
C ALA A 20 -9.54 -12.27 7.09
N LEU A 21 -9.93 -11.20 7.80
CA LEU A 21 -11.12 -10.42 7.47
C LEU A 21 -10.96 -9.72 6.13
N ALA A 22 -9.80 -9.11 5.86
CA ALA A 22 -9.50 -8.51 4.57
C ALA A 22 -9.67 -9.53 3.44
N PHE A 23 -9.05 -10.71 3.54
CA PHE A 23 -9.18 -11.75 2.52
C PHE A 23 -10.64 -12.15 2.29
N ARG A 24 -11.41 -12.31 3.38
CA ARG A 24 -12.84 -12.60 3.31
C ARG A 24 -13.64 -11.50 2.60
N PHE A 25 -13.38 -10.23 2.89
CA PHE A 25 -14.09 -9.12 2.28
C PHE A 25 -13.66 -8.89 0.82
N LEU A 26 -12.36 -8.94 0.52
CA LEU A 26 -11.83 -8.73 -0.83
C LEU A 26 -12.22 -9.90 -1.75
N VAL A 27 -11.66 -11.08 -1.50
CA VAL A 27 -11.84 -12.25 -2.37
C VAL A 27 -13.23 -12.83 -2.21
N GLY A 28 -13.73 -12.90 -0.98
CA GLY A 28 -15.06 -13.46 -0.72
C GLY A 28 -16.19 -12.61 -1.31
N HIS A 29 -16.13 -11.28 -1.25
CA HIS A 29 -17.16 -10.45 -1.92
C HIS A 29 -16.99 -10.51 -3.43
N LEU A 30 -15.76 -10.43 -3.96
CA LEU A 30 -15.53 -10.50 -5.40
C LEU A 30 -16.10 -11.79 -6.02
N VAL A 31 -15.93 -12.93 -5.35
CA VAL A 31 -16.49 -14.20 -5.82
C VAL A 31 -18.01 -14.23 -5.69
N LYS A 32 -18.57 -13.82 -4.53
CA LYS A 32 -20.01 -13.91 -4.28
C LYS A 32 -20.84 -12.89 -5.04
N SER A 33 -20.28 -11.73 -5.39
CA SER A 33 -20.91 -10.71 -6.21
C SER A 33 -20.90 -11.02 -7.70
N GLY A 34 -20.37 -12.18 -8.12
CA GLY A 34 -20.20 -12.49 -9.54
C GLY A 34 -19.03 -11.77 -10.21
N GLY A 35 -18.38 -10.80 -9.57
CA GLY A 35 -17.23 -10.07 -10.13
C GLY A 35 -16.08 -10.99 -10.54
N GLY A 36 -15.78 -12.02 -9.75
CA GLY A 36 -14.78 -13.03 -10.10
C GLY A 36 -15.18 -13.88 -11.33
N ALA A 37 -16.47 -14.07 -11.58
CA ALA A 37 -16.95 -14.72 -12.80
C ALA A 37 -16.82 -13.78 -14.01
N LEU A 38 -17.13 -12.49 -13.85
CA LEU A 38 -16.94 -11.47 -14.89
C LEU A 38 -15.47 -11.35 -15.30
N ILE A 39 -14.53 -11.34 -14.34
CA ILE A 39 -13.09 -11.34 -14.65
C ILE A 39 -12.68 -12.61 -15.39
N ARG A 40 -13.10 -13.79 -14.91
CA ARG A 40 -12.77 -15.06 -15.57
C ARG A 40 -13.32 -15.14 -17.00
N ALA A 41 -14.45 -14.52 -17.28
CA ALA A 41 -15.02 -14.46 -18.62
C ALA A 41 -14.16 -13.65 -19.60
N GLN A 42 -13.28 -12.76 -19.10
CA GLN A 42 -12.36 -11.98 -19.93
C GLN A 42 -11.01 -12.66 -20.17
N CYS A 43 -10.76 -13.82 -19.56
CA CYS A 43 -9.44 -14.44 -19.52
C CYS A 43 -9.44 -15.89 -20.03
N PRO A 44 -8.27 -16.42 -20.43
CA PRO A 44 -8.14 -17.77 -20.95
C PRO A 44 -8.80 -18.82 -20.05
N PRO A 45 -9.57 -19.76 -20.63
CA PRO A 45 -9.66 -20.07 -22.07
C PRO A 45 -10.65 -19.21 -22.89
N ASN A 46 -11.21 -18.14 -22.33
CA ASN A 46 -12.11 -17.25 -23.06
C ASN A 46 -11.32 -16.17 -23.82
N ASP A 47 -11.86 -15.72 -24.95
CA ASP A 47 -11.26 -14.72 -25.84
C ASP A 47 -11.69 -13.29 -25.46
N GLY A 48 -11.47 -12.90 -24.20
CA GLY A 48 -11.77 -11.54 -23.73
C GLY A 48 -10.75 -10.51 -24.21
N ALA A 49 -11.07 -9.22 -24.04
CA ALA A 49 -10.24 -8.11 -24.54
C ALA A 49 -8.81 -8.11 -23.98
N TYR A 50 -8.60 -8.71 -22.80
CA TYR A 50 -7.31 -8.76 -22.09
C TYR A 50 -6.66 -10.15 -22.11
N ALA A 51 -7.21 -11.11 -22.86
CA ALA A 51 -6.68 -12.45 -23.04
C ALA A 51 -5.48 -12.49 -24.00
N LEU A 52 -4.46 -11.68 -23.69
CA LEU A 52 -3.24 -11.53 -24.50
C LEU A 52 -2.17 -12.54 -24.09
N VAL A 53 -1.22 -12.80 -25.00
CA VAL A 53 0.00 -13.55 -24.71
C VAL A 53 1.05 -12.59 -24.17
N TYR A 54 1.17 -12.50 -22.85
CA TYR A 54 2.11 -11.60 -22.19
C TYR A 54 3.53 -12.18 -22.12
N THR A 55 3.65 -13.48 -21.82
CA THR A 55 4.91 -14.18 -21.53
C THR A 55 5.03 -15.53 -22.21
N SER A 56 3.95 -16.03 -22.83
CA SER A 56 3.84 -17.40 -23.37
C SER A 56 3.84 -18.51 -22.31
N VAL A 57 3.76 -18.17 -21.03
CA VAL A 57 3.58 -19.14 -19.93
C VAL A 57 2.12 -19.11 -19.49
N PRO A 58 1.32 -20.16 -19.77
CA PRO A 58 -0.15 -20.09 -19.62
C PRO A 58 -0.65 -19.65 -18.24
N GLY A 59 0.02 -20.08 -17.17
CA GLY A 59 -0.34 -19.69 -15.81
C GLY A 59 -0.07 -18.21 -15.51
N ILE A 60 1.03 -17.66 -16.02
CA ILE A 60 1.40 -16.25 -15.84
C ILE A 60 0.49 -15.37 -16.69
N ASP A 61 0.26 -15.75 -17.95
CA ASP A 61 -0.60 -14.98 -18.86
C ASP A 61 -2.04 -14.90 -18.35
N LYS A 62 -2.55 -15.99 -17.77
CA LYS A 62 -3.86 -15.99 -17.12
C LYS A 62 -3.90 -15.08 -15.90
N GLN A 63 -2.87 -15.09 -15.05
CA GLN A 63 -2.82 -14.21 -13.87
C GLN A 63 -2.69 -12.73 -14.27
N LEU A 64 -1.87 -12.42 -15.27
CA LEU A 64 -1.75 -11.07 -15.80
C LEU A 64 -3.07 -10.60 -16.43
N CYS A 65 -3.77 -11.46 -17.19
CA CYS A 65 -5.10 -11.13 -17.70
C CYS A 65 -6.08 -10.77 -16.57
N ILE A 66 -6.09 -11.54 -15.47
CA ILE A 66 -6.95 -11.26 -14.31
C ILE A 66 -6.65 -9.88 -13.73
N LEU A 67 -5.37 -9.57 -13.52
CA LEU A 67 -4.93 -8.29 -12.96
C LEU A 67 -5.22 -7.12 -13.91
N VAL A 68 -4.89 -7.26 -15.19
CA VAL A 68 -5.16 -6.24 -16.22
C VAL A 68 -6.67 -5.96 -16.30
N THR A 69 -7.48 -7.01 -16.43
CA THR A 69 -8.95 -6.88 -16.46
C THR A 69 -9.48 -6.12 -15.25
N PHE A 70 -8.97 -6.44 -14.06
CA PHE A 70 -9.36 -5.78 -12.82
C PHE A 70 -8.98 -4.29 -12.79
N PHE A 71 -7.73 -3.95 -13.15
CA PHE A 71 -7.26 -2.57 -13.12
C PHE A 71 -7.90 -1.69 -14.20
N HIS A 72 -8.10 -2.20 -15.42
CA HIS A 72 -8.82 -1.44 -16.45
C HIS A 72 -10.31 -1.20 -16.10
N ALA A 73 -10.93 -2.11 -15.34
CA ALA A 73 -12.25 -1.85 -14.76
C ALA A 73 -12.20 -0.77 -13.66
N ALA A 74 -11.10 -0.67 -12.91
CA ALA A 74 -10.89 0.35 -11.90
C ALA A 74 -10.48 1.73 -12.47
N PHE A 75 -9.99 1.79 -13.72
CA PHE A 75 -9.72 3.07 -14.42
C PHE A 75 -10.97 3.75 -14.96
N GLN A 76 -12.12 3.09 -14.90
CA GLN A 76 -13.36 3.67 -15.43
C GLN A 76 -13.75 4.95 -14.68
N PRO A 77 -14.43 5.91 -15.34
CA PRO A 77 -14.74 7.21 -14.73
C PRO A 77 -15.48 7.12 -13.38
N LYS A 78 -16.30 6.08 -13.20
CA LYS A 78 -17.07 5.82 -11.97
C LYS A 78 -16.22 5.34 -10.78
N THR A 79 -14.95 5.04 -10.99
CA THR A 79 -14.03 4.53 -9.96
C THR A 79 -12.77 5.38 -9.85
N ALA A 80 -12.49 6.21 -10.86
CA ALA A 80 -11.29 7.03 -10.96
C ALA A 80 -11.03 7.93 -9.74
N LEU A 81 -12.06 8.56 -9.16
CA LEU A 81 -11.91 9.41 -7.97
C LEU A 81 -11.35 8.63 -6.78
N PHE A 82 -11.97 7.50 -6.46
CA PHE A 82 -11.50 6.63 -5.39
C PHE A 82 -10.10 6.10 -5.67
N LEU A 83 -9.84 5.67 -6.91
CA LEU A 83 -8.55 5.13 -7.30
C LEU A 83 -7.43 6.17 -7.19
N ALA A 84 -7.68 7.42 -7.61
CA ALA A 84 -6.71 8.50 -7.48
C ALA A 84 -6.33 8.74 -6.01
N GLU A 85 -7.32 8.83 -5.12
CA GLU A 85 -7.10 8.97 -3.69
C GLU A 85 -6.36 7.77 -3.09
N PHE A 86 -6.77 6.55 -3.46
CA PHE A 86 -6.14 5.33 -2.96
C PHE A 86 -4.68 5.20 -3.43
N ALA A 87 -4.40 5.48 -4.70
CA ALA A 87 -3.06 5.39 -5.27
C ALA A 87 -2.12 6.44 -4.67
N ALA A 88 -2.55 7.70 -4.57
CA ALA A 88 -1.76 8.77 -3.97
C ALA A 88 -1.47 8.50 -2.49
N SER A 89 -2.48 8.08 -1.72
CA SER A 89 -2.32 7.71 -0.32
C SER A 89 -1.51 6.43 -0.13
N GLY A 90 -1.55 5.52 -1.11
CA GLY A 90 -0.81 4.26 -1.12
C GLY A 90 0.71 4.41 -1.22
N ALA A 91 1.22 5.58 -1.63
CA ALA A 91 2.65 5.86 -1.65
C ALA A 91 3.30 5.64 -0.27
N ALA A 92 2.58 5.94 0.82
CA ALA A 92 3.04 5.69 2.18
C ALA A 92 3.28 4.19 2.47
N PHE A 93 2.48 3.30 1.87
CA PHE A 93 2.62 1.85 2.00
C PHE A 93 3.80 1.29 1.21
N ILE A 94 4.16 1.96 0.13
CA ILE A 94 5.30 1.58 -0.68
C ILE A 94 6.60 1.99 0.02
N VAL A 95 6.65 3.23 0.54
CA VAL A 95 7.88 3.77 1.13
C VAL A 95 8.31 3.04 2.39
N LEU A 96 7.39 2.78 3.33
CA LEU A 96 7.76 2.24 4.64
C LEU A 96 8.56 0.92 4.56
N PRO A 97 8.10 -0.13 3.84
CA PRO A 97 8.87 -1.37 3.69
C PRO A 97 10.26 -1.18 3.11
N TYR A 98 10.43 -0.28 2.12
CA TYR A 98 11.74 -0.03 1.51
C TYR A 98 12.68 0.77 2.42
N VAL A 99 12.14 1.70 3.21
CA VAL A 99 12.91 2.44 4.22
C VAL A 99 13.39 1.49 5.33
N GLU A 100 12.51 0.62 5.84
CA GLU A 100 12.90 -0.37 6.85
C GLU A 100 13.88 -1.41 6.30
N ALA A 101 13.73 -1.83 5.05
CA ALA A 101 14.68 -2.70 4.36
C ALA A 101 16.03 -2.03 4.11
N SER A 102 16.12 -0.71 4.20
CA SER A 102 17.35 0.06 4.04
C SER A 102 18.11 0.31 5.34
N ARG A 103 17.53 -0.04 6.50
CA ARG A 103 18.22 0.09 7.78
C ARG A 103 19.35 -0.92 7.92
N GLN A 104 20.43 -0.46 8.56
CA GLN A 104 21.45 -1.37 9.09
C GLN A 104 20.80 -2.29 10.13
N GLY A 105 21.18 -3.57 10.21
CA GLY A 105 20.63 -4.48 11.23
C GLY A 105 19.12 -4.77 11.12
N ARG A 106 18.52 -4.54 9.95
CA ARG A 106 17.12 -4.91 9.68
C ARG A 106 16.85 -6.39 9.98
N PRO A 107 15.69 -6.74 10.53
CA PRO A 107 15.29 -8.14 10.71
C PRO A 107 15.05 -8.80 9.35
N PHE A 108 15.31 -10.10 9.26
CA PHE A 108 15.14 -10.89 8.02
C PHE A 108 13.74 -10.71 7.39
N LEU A 109 12.68 -10.69 8.20
CA LEU A 109 11.30 -10.55 7.73
C LEU A 109 11.00 -9.20 7.04
N LEU A 110 11.77 -8.15 7.33
CA LEU A 110 11.61 -6.83 6.71
C LEU A 110 12.66 -6.56 5.62
N ALA A 111 13.56 -7.52 5.37
CA ALA A 111 14.64 -7.34 4.39
C ALA A 111 14.18 -7.50 2.93
N PHE A 112 12.97 -8.01 2.69
CA PHE A 112 12.47 -8.37 1.36
C PHE A 112 11.16 -7.63 1.02
N PRO A 113 11.20 -6.29 0.88
CA PRO A 113 10.01 -5.51 0.55
C PRO A 113 9.43 -5.87 -0.83
N THR A 114 10.26 -6.36 -1.76
CA THR A 114 9.84 -6.86 -3.08
C THR A 114 8.95 -8.08 -2.98
N LEU A 115 9.29 -9.05 -2.12
CA LEU A 115 8.45 -10.24 -1.92
C LEU A 115 7.10 -9.84 -1.33
N PHE A 116 7.12 -8.94 -0.35
CA PHE A 116 5.91 -8.34 0.20
C PHE A 116 5.06 -7.64 -0.88
N GLY A 117 5.72 -6.89 -1.76
CA GLY A 117 5.13 -6.25 -2.93
C GLY A 117 4.43 -7.20 -3.88
N ILE A 118 5.13 -8.25 -4.30
CA ILE A 118 4.60 -9.27 -5.21
C ILE A 118 3.38 -9.96 -4.59
N MET A 119 3.43 -10.25 -3.27
CA MET A 119 2.29 -10.85 -2.59
C MET A 119 1.07 -9.92 -2.60
N TYR A 120 1.22 -8.64 -2.28
CA TYR A 120 0.05 -7.76 -2.25
C TYR A 120 -0.53 -7.45 -3.63
N GLN A 121 0.28 -7.47 -4.70
CA GLN A 121 -0.25 -7.32 -6.06
C GLN A 121 -1.21 -8.46 -6.43
N ASN A 122 -1.08 -9.63 -5.80
CA ASN A 122 -1.90 -10.80 -6.11
C ASN A 122 -3.15 -10.93 -5.21
N ILE A 123 -3.07 -10.50 -3.94
CA ILE A 123 -4.16 -10.73 -2.98
C ILE A 123 -4.70 -9.45 -2.31
N GLY A 124 -4.14 -8.28 -2.64
CA GLY A 124 -4.50 -6.99 -2.07
C GLY A 124 -3.55 -6.53 -0.97
N VAL A 125 -3.32 -5.21 -0.91
CA VAL A 125 -2.51 -4.58 0.13
C VAL A 125 -3.16 -4.69 1.50
N GLY A 126 -4.48 -4.61 1.60
CA GLY A 126 -5.24 -4.76 2.84
C GLY A 126 -5.12 -6.16 3.47
N VAL A 127 -4.82 -7.20 2.69
CA VAL A 127 -4.51 -8.53 3.25
C VAL A 127 -3.09 -8.56 3.81
N MET A 128 -2.14 -8.02 3.05
CA MET A 128 -0.73 -8.15 3.35
C MET A 128 -0.23 -7.14 4.40
N TYR A 129 -0.69 -5.91 4.37
CA TYR A 129 -0.20 -4.83 5.23
C TYR A 129 -0.44 -5.05 6.73
N PRO A 130 -1.54 -5.66 7.18
CA PRO A 130 -1.66 -6.11 8.56
C PRO A 130 -0.53 -7.08 8.96
N LEU A 131 -0.16 -8.03 8.09
CA LEU A 131 0.93 -8.97 8.34
C LEU A 131 2.30 -8.28 8.34
N TYR A 132 2.49 -7.26 7.50
CA TYR A 132 3.68 -6.40 7.56
C TYR A 132 3.78 -5.70 8.92
N TRP A 133 2.70 -5.08 9.40
CA TRP A 133 2.67 -4.44 10.72
C TRP A 133 2.93 -5.43 11.85
N LEU A 134 2.42 -6.66 11.75
CA LEU A 134 2.75 -7.71 12.70
C LEU A 134 4.26 -7.98 12.74
N ALA A 135 4.89 -8.19 11.58
CA ALA A 135 6.33 -8.41 11.48
C ALA A 135 7.13 -7.20 11.99
N PHE A 136 6.68 -5.99 11.64
CA PHE A 136 7.29 -4.73 12.05
C PHE A 136 7.25 -4.53 13.58
N ILE A 137 6.13 -4.87 14.21
CA ILE A 137 5.96 -4.78 15.67
C ILE A 137 6.76 -5.88 16.39
N LEU A 138 6.61 -7.14 15.98
CA LEU A 138 7.23 -8.28 16.66
C LEU A 138 8.76 -8.31 16.51
N SER A 139 9.29 -7.75 15.41
CA SER A 139 10.74 -7.56 15.24
C SER A 139 11.32 -6.44 16.10
N GLY A 140 10.47 -5.66 16.79
CA GLY A 140 10.88 -4.52 17.61
C GLY A 140 11.14 -3.23 16.84
N GLN A 141 11.00 -3.23 15.51
CA GLN A 141 11.25 -2.05 14.67
C GLN A 141 10.23 -0.93 14.89
N ALA A 142 9.04 -1.24 15.41
CA ALA A 142 8.10 -0.22 15.86
C ALA A 142 8.69 0.72 16.92
N ARG A 143 9.65 0.27 17.73
CA ARG A 143 10.28 1.08 18.78
C ARG A 143 11.77 1.20 18.46
N LEU A 144 12.07 2.05 17.49
CA LEU A 144 13.45 2.35 17.08
C LEU A 144 14.25 2.72 18.32
N ARG A 145 15.19 1.86 18.70
CA ARG A 145 16.14 2.16 19.77
C ARG A 145 17.32 2.91 19.15
N PRO A 146 17.82 3.97 19.80
CA PRO A 146 19.05 4.62 19.38
C PRO A 146 20.17 3.57 19.24
N GLY A 147 20.77 3.49 18.07
CA GLY A 147 21.81 2.50 17.79
C GLY A 147 22.09 2.33 16.31
N PRO A 148 23.10 1.50 15.96
CA PRO A 148 23.43 1.23 14.56
C PRO A 148 22.23 0.69 13.77
N ALA A 149 21.38 -0.12 14.40
CA ALA A 149 20.22 -0.74 13.75
C ALA A 149 19.12 0.23 13.30
N ALA A 150 19.12 1.47 13.81
CA ALA A 150 18.18 2.51 13.40
C ALA A 150 18.70 3.32 12.21
N LYS A 151 19.99 3.21 11.86
CA LYS A 151 20.65 4.10 10.89
C LYS A 151 20.37 3.65 9.46
N ILE A 152 20.13 4.64 8.61
CA ILE A 152 20.10 4.53 7.16
C ILE A 152 21.20 5.45 6.64
N ASP A 153 22.09 4.93 5.81
CA ASP A 153 23.10 5.76 5.19
C ASP A 153 22.52 6.53 3.99
N GLN A 154 23.22 7.59 3.59
CA GLN A 154 22.78 8.48 2.51
C GLN A 154 22.58 7.75 1.19
N ALA A 155 23.44 6.78 0.85
CA ALA A 155 23.35 6.05 -0.41
C ALA A 155 22.06 5.20 -0.47
N HIS A 156 21.72 4.49 0.61
CA HIS A 156 20.49 3.70 0.67
C HIS A 156 19.23 4.57 0.75
N ALA A 157 19.28 5.72 1.42
CA ALA A 157 18.17 6.66 1.45
C ALA A 157 17.87 7.22 0.05
N GLU A 158 18.90 7.64 -0.69
CA GLU A 158 18.75 8.10 -2.07
C GLU A 158 18.34 6.98 -3.02
N ALA A 159 18.90 5.78 -2.89
CA ALA A 159 18.49 4.63 -3.68
C ALA A 159 17.00 4.29 -3.45
N THR A 160 16.50 4.44 -2.23
CA THR A 160 15.09 4.25 -1.90
C THR A 160 14.21 5.32 -2.55
N MET A 161 14.63 6.59 -2.48
CA MET A 161 13.93 7.68 -3.16
C MET A 161 13.91 7.48 -4.68
N PHE A 162 15.05 7.12 -5.28
CA PHE A 162 15.17 6.80 -6.70
C PHE A 162 14.28 5.62 -7.10
N ALA A 163 14.26 4.56 -6.29
CA ALA A 163 13.40 3.40 -6.51
C ALA A 163 11.91 3.76 -6.47
N LEU A 164 11.47 4.63 -5.54
CA LEU A 164 10.08 5.10 -5.52
C LEU A 164 9.74 5.85 -6.80
N LEU A 165 10.58 6.81 -7.21
CA LEU A 165 10.31 7.64 -8.37
C LEU A 165 10.31 6.83 -9.67
N ILE A 166 11.35 6.04 -9.90
CA ILE A 166 11.53 5.31 -11.17
C ILE A 166 10.81 3.98 -11.18
N GLY A 167 10.83 3.24 -10.08
CA GLY A 167 10.29 1.88 -10.00
C GLY A 167 8.80 1.82 -9.65
N ALA A 168 8.22 2.86 -9.05
CA ALA A 168 6.80 2.89 -8.69
C ALA A 168 6.06 4.05 -9.36
N ALA A 169 6.50 5.31 -9.21
CA ALA A 169 5.75 6.46 -9.69
C ALA A 169 5.65 6.49 -11.22
N VAL A 170 6.79 6.36 -11.93
CA VAL A 170 6.80 6.37 -13.41
C VAL A 170 5.93 5.24 -14.00
N PRO A 171 6.08 3.95 -13.61
CA PRO A 171 5.20 2.89 -14.08
C PRO A 171 3.72 3.16 -13.79
N SER A 172 3.39 3.70 -12.62
CA SER A 172 2.01 3.98 -12.24
C SER A 172 1.38 5.08 -13.09
N LEU A 173 2.15 6.14 -13.40
CA LEU A 173 1.70 7.21 -14.30
C LEU A 173 1.51 6.67 -15.73
N LEU A 174 2.45 5.87 -16.24
CA LEU A 174 2.33 5.26 -17.56
C LEU A 174 1.10 4.35 -17.66
N MET A 175 0.88 3.51 -16.65
CA MET A 175 -0.31 2.65 -16.57
C MET A 175 -1.60 3.47 -16.63
N TYR A 176 -1.70 4.54 -15.85
CA TYR A 176 -2.91 5.36 -15.78
C TYR A 176 -3.16 6.17 -17.06
N PHE A 177 -2.12 6.78 -17.65
CA PHE A 177 -2.30 7.68 -18.80
C PHE A 177 -2.33 6.98 -20.15
N LEU A 178 -1.66 5.84 -20.30
CA LEU A 178 -1.65 5.11 -21.57
C LEU A 178 -2.87 4.22 -21.74
N ASP A 179 -3.50 3.80 -20.64
CA ASP A 179 -4.65 2.86 -20.63
C ASP A 179 -4.43 1.66 -21.57
N ASP A 180 -3.20 1.10 -21.52
CA ASP A 180 -2.77 0.00 -22.37
C ASP A 180 -2.55 -1.28 -21.55
N ALA A 181 -3.07 -2.40 -22.07
CA ALA A 181 -3.04 -3.70 -21.38
C ALA A 181 -1.62 -4.23 -21.12
N ILE A 182 -0.68 -3.99 -22.04
CA ILE A 182 0.71 -4.44 -21.90
C ILE A 182 1.43 -3.57 -20.87
N VAL A 183 1.18 -2.25 -20.87
CA VAL A 183 1.71 -1.33 -19.86
C VAL A 183 1.18 -1.70 -18.47
N THR A 184 -0.12 -1.97 -18.34
CA THR A 184 -0.74 -2.43 -17.09
C THR A 184 -0.16 -3.77 -16.62
N ALA A 185 0.09 -4.72 -17.52
CA ALA A 185 0.73 -5.98 -17.18
C ALA A 185 2.18 -5.78 -16.70
N ALA A 186 2.95 -4.93 -17.38
CA ALA A 186 4.31 -4.58 -16.96
C ALA A 186 4.33 -3.88 -15.60
N TRP A 187 3.34 -3.03 -15.30
CA TRP A 187 3.19 -2.37 -14.01
C TRP A 187 2.97 -3.36 -12.86
N GLN A 188 2.36 -4.54 -13.09
CA GLN A 188 2.19 -5.54 -12.01
C GLN A 188 3.52 -5.98 -11.37
N ALA A 189 4.64 -5.83 -12.10
CA ALA A 189 5.98 -6.09 -11.60
C ALA A 189 6.65 -4.87 -10.93
N PHE A 190 5.93 -3.80 -10.59
CA PHE A 190 6.54 -2.60 -9.98
C PHE A 190 7.38 -2.85 -8.72
N PRO A 191 7.08 -3.82 -7.82
CA PRO A 191 7.98 -4.11 -6.72
C PRO A 191 9.36 -4.62 -7.20
N VAL A 192 9.41 -5.30 -8.35
CA VAL A 192 10.65 -5.71 -9.00
C VAL A 192 11.34 -4.51 -9.65
N TRP A 193 10.60 -3.63 -10.31
CA TRP A 193 11.16 -2.39 -10.89
C TRP A 193 11.77 -1.48 -9.83
N MET A 194 11.13 -1.37 -8.65
CA MET A 194 11.70 -0.68 -7.49
C MET A 194 13.00 -1.32 -7.02
N TRP A 195 13.03 -2.63 -6.84
CA TRP A 195 14.26 -3.33 -6.44
C TRP A 195 15.39 -3.13 -7.45
N LEU A 196 15.11 -3.34 -8.74
CA LEU A 196 16.09 -3.13 -9.81
C LEU A 196 16.62 -1.69 -9.82
N SER A 197 15.74 -0.70 -9.67
CA SER A 197 16.10 0.72 -9.60
C SER A 197 16.98 1.02 -8.38
N GLN A 198 16.65 0.44 -7.23
CA GLN A 198 17.45 0.59 -6.01
C GLN A 198 18.85 0.00 -6.19
N GLN A 199 18.96 -1.22 -6.76
CA GLN A 199 20.24 -1.86 -7.02
C GLN A 199 21.06 -1.06 -8.05
N ALA A 200 20.43 -0.62 -9.14
CA ALA A 200 21.09 0.20 -10.16
C ALA A 200 21.67 1.49 -9.57
N HIS A 201 20.92 2.16 -8.68
CA HIS A 201 21.43 3.34 -7.98
C HIS A 201 22.65 3.00 -7.10
N LEU A 202 22.57 1.91 -6.31
CA LEU A 202 23.66 1.51 -5.41
C LEU A 202 24.92 1.03 -6.15
N LEU A 203 24.79 0.55 -7.40
CA LEU A 203 25.94 0.24 -8.25
C LEU A 203 26.72 1.51 -8.65
N VAL A 204 26.01 2.62 -8.90
CA VAL A 204 26.61 3.91 -9.25
C VAL A 204 27.10 4.66 -8.00
N ARG A 205 26.30 4.63 -6.94
CA ARG A 205 26.59 5.29 -5.66
C ARG A 205 26.54 4.27 -4.51
N PRO A 206 27.61 3.49 -4.31
CA PRO A 206 27.67 2.52 -3.22
C PRO A 206 27.77 3.22 -1.85
N SER A 207 27.47 2.48 -0.79
CA SER A 207 27.67 2.98 0.58
C SER A 207 29.16 3.21 0.86
N SER A 208 29.46 4.37 1.45
CA SER A 208 30.83 4.77 1.82
C SER A 208 31.30 4.01 3.06
N ARG A 209 32.63 3.82 3.20
CA ARG A 209 33.25 3.34 4.45
C ARG A 209 32.95 4.25 5.65
N HIS A 210 32.73 5.54 5.40
CA HIS A 210 32.29 6.53 6.38
C HIS A 210 30.90 7.01 5.99
N PRO A 211 29.85 6.22 6.29
CA PRO A 211 28.51 6.50 5.80
C PRO A 211 27.97 7.81 6.39
N GLN A 212 27.55 8.71 5.50
CA GLN A 212 26.78 9.89 5.86
C GLN A 212 25.36 9.48 6.24
N SER A 213 24.72 10.24 7.12
CA SER A 213 23.34 9.97 7.54
C SER A 213 22.35 10.28 6.42
N GLY A 214 21.48 9.32 6.09
CA GLY A 214 20.38 9.48 5.12
C GLY A 214 19.15 10.22 5.66
N TYR A 215 19.18 10.69 6.91
CA TYR A 215 18.03 11.25 7.62
C TYR A 215 17.28 12.32 6.83
N LYS A 216 17.99 13.32 6.28
CA LYS A 216 17.36 14.41 5.53
C LYS A 216 16.65 13.91 4.27
N THR A 217 17.22 12.94 3.57
CA THR A 217 16.60 12.35 2.37
C THR A 217 15.34 11.56 2.73
N ILE A 218 15.37 10.80 3.83
CA ILE A 218 14.18 10.09 4.33
C ILE A 218 13.08 11.08 4.78
N GLN A 219 13.45 12.18 5.43
CA GLN A 219 12.49 13.24 5.79
C GLN A 219 11.84 13.86 4.54
N VAL A 220 12.64 14.20 3.52
CA VAL A 220 12.11 14.69 2.23
C VAL A 220 11.17 13.68 1.60
N LEU A 221 11.51 12.38 1.64
CA LEU A 221 10.68 11.31 1.11
C LEU A 221 9.30 11.26 1.79
N PHE A 222 9.26 11.29 3.12
CA PHE A 222 8.00 11.30 3.87
C PHE A 222 7.21 12.60 3.74
N ILE A 223 7.89 13.75 3.62
CA ILE A 223 7.23 15.03 3.31
C ILE A 223 6.60 14.96 1.91
N ALA A 224 7.29 14.38 0.92
CA ALA A 224 6.77 14.24 -0.43
C ALA A 224 5.53 13.34 -0.47
N THR A 225 5.54 12.19 0.22
CA THR A 225 4.34 11.32 0.30
C THR A 225 3.21 11.95 1.10
N PHE A 226 3.54 12.75 2.13
CA PHE A 226 2.54 13.55 2.85
C PHE A 226 1.87 14.55 1.92
N ILE A 227 2.65 15.37 1.19
CA ILE A 227 2.12 16.40 0.30
C ILE A 227 1.29 15.78 -0.82
N LEU A 228 1.78 14.69 -1.44
CA LEU A 228 1.04 13.99 -2.49
C LEU A 228 -0.32 13.50 -1.98
N SER A 229 -0.34 12.78 -0.86
CA SER A 229 -1.59 12.26 -0.28
C SER A 229 -2.52 13.39 0.16
N ALA A 230 -2.00 14.42 0.84
CA ALA A 230 -2.81 15.55 1.30
C ALA A 230 -3.40 16.35 0.13
N ALA A 231 -2.61 16.64 -0.90
CA ALA A 231 -3.08 17.39 -2.06
C ALA A 231 -4.19 16.62 -2.81
N THR A 232 -4.01 15.30 -3.01
CA THR A 232 -5.05 14.48 -3.64
C THR A 232 -6.29 14.39 -2.77
N HIS A 233 -6.15 14.20 -1.45
CA HIS A 233 -7.29 14.15 -0.53
C HIS A 233 -8.11 15.44 -0.56
N LEU A 234 -7.44 16.58 -0.49
CA LEU A 234 -8.09 17.89 -0.56
C LEU A 234 -8.76 18.14 -1.92
N ALA A 235 -8.17 17.64 -3.01
CA ALA A 235 -8.73 17.78 -4.35
C ALA A 235 -9.90 16.83 -4.63
N VAL A 236 -9.91 15.63 -4.04
CA VAL A 236 -10.90 14.58 -4.34
C VAL A 236 -12.00 14.52 -3.29
N VAL A 237 -11.65 14.46 -2.00
CA VAL A 237 -12.61 14.20 -0.92
C VAL A 237 -13.30 15.48 -0.45
N TRP A 238 -12.56 16.59 -0.39
CA TRP A 238 -13.09 17.82 0.18
C TRP A 238 -14.29 18.41 -0.58
N PRO A 239 -14.28 18.45 -1.92
CA PRO A 239 -15.45 18.89 -2.69
C PRO A 239 -16.69 18.01 -2.47
N LEU A 240 -16.50 16.74 -2.06
CA LEU A 240 -17.59 15.79 -1.86
C LEU A 240 -18.22 15.87 -0.47
N LEU A 241 -17.69 16.69 0.46
CA LEU A 241 -18.26 16.83 1.81
C LEU A 241 -19.71 17.30 1.82
N GLU A 242 -20.13 18.05 0.80
CA GLU A 242 -21.49 18.51 0.62
C GLU A 242 -22.39 17.47 -0.09
N GLU A 243 -21.81 16.35 -0.54
CA GLU A 243 -22.48 15.26 -1.24
C GLU A 243 -22.34 13.92 -0.47
N PRO A 244 -23.10 13.72 0.64
CA PRO A 244 -22.95 12.55 1.50
C PRO A 244 -23.11 11.22 0.78
N ASP A 245 -23.94 11.17 -0.27
CA ASP A 245 -24.16 9.94 -1.04
C ASP A 245 -22.97 9.61 -1.94
N ALA A 246 -22.26 10.62 -2.47
CA ALA A 246 -21.00 10.41 -3.19
C ALA A 246 -19.92 9.88 -2.24
N ILE A 247 -19.77 10.47 -1.04
CA ILE A 247 -18.82 9.97 -0.04
C ILE A 247 -19.11 8.51 0.32
N LYS A 248 -20.38 8.17 0.59
CA LYS A 248 -20.77 6.79 0.88
C LYS A 248 -20.49 5.86 -0.29
N TYR A 249 -20.76 6.31 -1.52
CA TYR A 249 -20.53 5.51 -2.71
C TYR A 249 -19.05 5.20 -2.93
N TYR A 250 -18.18 6.21 -2.81
CA TYR A 250 -16.76 6.09 -3.12
C TYR A 250 -15.92 5.56 -1.96
N PHE A 251 -16.15 5.99 -0.72
CA PHE A 251 -15.20 5.78 0.38
C PHE A 251 -15.72 4.88 1.50
N LEU A 252 -17.02 4.56 1.53
CA LEU A 252 -17.57 3.68 2.56
C LEU A 252 -17.81 2.27 2.00
N PRO A 253 -16.97 1.28 2.34
CA PRO A 253 -17.16 -0.09 1.86
C PRO A 253 -18.48 -0.68 2.36
N ARG A 254 -19.18 -1.40 1.47
CA ARG A 254 -20.42 -2.10 1.83
C ARG A 254 -20.13 -3.44 2.51
N ILE A 255 -20.77 -3.66 3.66
CA ILE A 255 -20.73 -4.94 4.39
C ILE A 255 -21.55 -6.01 3.68
N ALA A 256 -22.69 -5.62 3.09
CA ALA A 256 -23.48 -6.54 2.28
C ALA A 256 -22.75 -6.88 0.98
N VAL A 257 -22.79 -8.15 0.60
CA VAL A 257 -22.28 -8.60 -0.70
C VAL A 257 -23.16 -8.00 -1.79
N PRO A 258 -22.58 -7.37 -2.84
CA PRO A 258 -23.34 -6.93 -4.01
C PRO A 258 -24.13 -8.05 -4.69
N ASP A 259 -25.29 -7.72 -5.26
CA ASP A 259 -26.11 -8.69 -5.98
C ASP A 259 -25.42 -9.12 -7.29
N PRO A 260 -25.17 -10.44 -7.50
CA PRO A 260 -24.50 -10.92 -8.70
C PRO A 260 -25.24 -10.67 -10.00
N GLN A 261 -26.55 -10.42 -9.97
CA GLN A 261 -27.33 -10.13 -11.20
C GLN A 261 -27.15 -8.70 -11.71
N THR A 262 -26.79 -7.77 -10.83
CA THR A 262 -26.69 -6.35 -11.15
C THR A 262 -25.27 -5.81 -11.03
N THR A 263 -24.35 -6.61 -10.50
CA THR A 263 -22.94 -6.23 -10.34
C THR A 263 -22.25 -6.14 -11.70
N THR A 264 -21.67 -4.98 -11.99
CA THR A 264 -20.75 -4.81 -13.12
C THR A 264 -19.30 -5.04 -12.69
N LEU A 265 -18.40 -5.17 -13.66
CA LEU A 265 -16.98 -5.39 -13.39
C LEU A 265 -16.35 -4.18 -12.67
N GLU A 266 -16.71 -2.96 -13.07
CA GLU A 266 -16.25 -1.71 -12.46
C GLU A 266 -16.72 -1.61 -11.01
N TYR A 267 -17.99 -1.95 -10.75
CA TYR A 267 -18.53 -1.91 -9.41
C TYR A 267 -17.90 -2.96 -8.50
N ALA A 268 -17.63 -4.17 -9.03
CA ALA A 268 -16.90 -5.19 -8.30
C ALA A 268 -15.47 -4.74 -7.96
N ALA A 269 -14.77 -4.08 -8.89
CA ALA A 269 -13.43 -3.54 -8.67
C ALA A 269 -13.44 -2.43 -7.61
N LEU A 270 -14.42 -1.51 -7.65
CA LEU A 270 -14.60 -0.47 -6.64
C LEU A 270 -14.76 -1.08 -5.24
N VAL A 271 -15.70 -2.01 -5.06
CA VAL A 271 -15.97 -2.63 -3.75
C VAL A 271 -14.74 -3.39 -3.24
N PHE A 272 -14.01 -4.06 -4.13
CA PHE A 272 -12.75 -4.70 -3.77
C PHE A 272 -11.74 -3.67 -3.25
N LEU A 273 -11.48 -2.60 -4.01
CA LEU A 273 -10.48 -1.58 -3.66
C LEU A 273 -10.88 -0.78 -2.41
N GLN A 274 -12.17 -0.56 -2.15
CA GLN A 274 -12.65 0.06 -0.91
C GLN A 274 -12.28 -0.77 0.32
N TRP A 275 -12.51 -2.08 0.27
CA TRP A 275 -12.11 -2.98 1.35
C TRP A 275 -10.59 -3.10 1.43
N ASP A 276 -9.90 -3.11 0.28
CA ASP A 276 -8.44 -3.16 0.21
C ASP A 276 -7.81 -1.95 0.92
N ALA A 277 -8.28 -0.75 0.59
CA ALA A 277 -7.90 0.50 1.26
C ALA A 277 -8.24 0.48 2.75
N THR A 278 -9.45 0.05 3.12
CA THR A 278 -9.88 0.01 4.52
C THR A 278 -8.96 -0.86 5.39
N PHE A 279 -8.62 -2.05 4.90
CA PHE A 279 -7.73 -2.98 5.60
C PHE A 279 -6.25 -2.67 5.41
N ALA A 280 -5.87 -1.78 4.49
CA ALA A 280 -4.51 -1.25 4.43
C ALA A 280 -4.32 -0.08 5.39
N PHE A 281 -5.18 0.94 5.33
CA PHE A 281 -5.07 2.16 6.14
C PHE A 281 -5.45 1.93 7.60
N GLY A 282 -6.58 1.26 7.88
CA GLY A 282 -7.07 1.08 9.24
C GLY A 282 -6.05 0.37 10.15
N PRO A 283 -5.58 -0.83 9.80
CA PRO A 283 -4.52 -1.53 10.51
C PRO A 283 -3.21 -0.73 10.57
N SER A 284 -2.90 0.12 9.59
CA SER A 284 -1.70 0.97 9.65
C SER A 284 -1.78 2.10 10.65
N LEU A 285 -2.93 2.78 10.71
CA LEU A 285 -3.19 3.79 11.73
C LEU A 285 -3.20 3.15 13.13
N ILE A 286 -3.78 1.95 13.27
CA ILE A 286 -3.74 1.21 14.54
C ILE A 286 -2.29 0.77 14.88
N GLY A 287 -1.55 0.27 13.90
CA GLY A 287 -0.17 -0.19 14.04
C GLY A 287 0.80 0.92 14.44
N SER A 288 0.58 2.16 13.98
CA SER A 288 1.43 3.31 14.35
C SER A 288 1.40 3.58 15.86
N LEU A 289 0.35 3.18 16.57
CA LEU A 289 0.26 3.31 18.03
C LEU A 289 1.30 2.47 18.79
N TRP A 290 1.85 1.41 18.18
CA TRP A 290 2.91 0.59 18.82
C TRP A 290 4.27 1.29 18.88
N VAL A 291 4.43 2.39 18.15
CA VAL A 291 5.61 3.27 18.19
C VAL A 291 5.65 4.08 19.49
N ALA A 292 4.50 4.32 20.11
CA ALA A 292 4.43 5.06 21.37
C ALA A 292 5.19 4.34 22.49
N GLU A 293 6.02 5.10 23.20
CA GLU A 293 6.72 4.64 24.40
C GLU A 293 6.06 5.14 25.69
N THR A 294 5.31 6.23 25.61
CA THR A 294 4.58 6.83 26.74
C THR A 294 3.10 6.97 26.42
N VAL A 295 2.27 7.11 27.47
CA VAL A 295 0.82 7.33 27.32
C VAL A 295 0.55 8.64 26.57
N SER A 296 1.34 9.69 26.81
CA SER A 296 1.21 10.96 26.08
C SER A 296 1.47 10.79 24.59
N GLN A 297 2.54 10.08 24.19
CA GLN A 297 2.80 9.78 22.78
C GLN A 297 1.68 8.95 22.16
N PHE A 298 1.14 7.97 22.89
CA PHE A 298 0.01 7.16 22.42
C PHE A 298 -1.21 8.03 22.15
N SER A 299 -1.59 8.92 23.08
CA SER A 299 -2.73 9.81 22.92
C SER A 299 -2.56 10.80 21.76
N ILE A 300 -1.36 11.37 21.61
CA ILE A 300 -1.04 12.28 20.49
C ILE A 300 -1.14 11.55 19.15
N LEU A 301 -0.58 10.34 19.05
CA LEU A 301 -0.68 9.55 17.81
C LEU A 301 -2.11 9.13 17.52
N ALA A 302 -2.89 8.73 18.52
CA ALA A 302 -4.30 8.39 18.34
C ALA A 302 -5.09 9.61 17.83
N LEU A 303 -4.88 10.79 18.43
CA LEU A 303 -5.50 12.04 17.98
C LEU A 303 -5.06 12.40 16.56
N TRP A 304 -3.76 12.32 16.25
CA TRP A 304 -3.22 12.58 14.92
C TRP A 304 -3.79 11.63 13.87
N ASN A 305 -3.89 10.34 14.17
CA ASN A 305 -4.46 9.37 13.24
C ASN A 305 -5.91 9.70 12.88
N VAL A 306 -6.71 10.25 13.82
CA VAL A 306 -8.08 10.69 13.55
C VAL A 306 -8.11 12.02 12.80
N VAL A 307 -7.52 13.06 13.39
CA VAL A 307 -7.56 14.43 12.85
C VAL A 307 -6.83 14.52 11.51
N GLY A 308 -5.64 13.94 11.42
CA GLY A 308 -4.84 13.91 10.20
C GLY A 308 -5.51 13.14 9.07
N SER A 309 -6.19 12.02 9.37
CA SER A 309 -6.90 11.26 8.33
C SER A 309 -8.13 12.01 7.80
N ILE A 310 -8.83 12.76 8.64
CA ILE A 310 -9.98 13.57 8.23
C ILE A 310 -9.52 14.82 7.46
N ALA A 311 -8.47 15.49 7.93
CA ALA A 311 -8.03 16.76 7.36
C ALA A 311 -7.19 16.60 6.09
N PHE A 312 -6.35 15.56 6.03
CA PHE A 312 -5.34 15.38 4.98
C PHE A 312 -5.39 14.00 4.33
N GLY A 313 -6.30 13.13 4.73
CA GLY A 313 -6.36 11.76 4.25
C GLY A 313 -5.45 10.80 5.01
N PRO A 314 -5.75 9.49 4.96
CA PRO A 314 -5.06 8.49 5.76
C PRO A 314 -3.60 8.28 5.33
N GLY A 315 -3.26 8.45 4.04
CA GLY A 315 -1.87 8.35 3.57
C GLY A 315 -0.98 9.46 4.12
N ALA A 316 -1.51 10.69 4.21
CA ALA A 316 -0.83 11.83 4.83
C ALA A 316 -0.70 11.64 6.33
N ALA A 317 -1.74 11.16 7.02
CA ALA A 317 -1.64 10.82 8.44
C ALA A 317 -0.53 9.79 8.71
N ILE A 318 -0.43 8.76 7.86
CA ILE A 318 0.64 7.75 7.92
C ILE A 318 2.01 8.38 7.69
N SER A 319 2.17 9.14 6.62
CA SER A 319 3.44 9.81 6.30
C SER A 319 3.87 10.80 7.40
N GLY A 320 2.92 11.51 8.00
CA GLY A 320 3.16 12.43 9.11
C GLY A 320 3.63 11.73 10.37
N PHE A 321 3.05 10.57 10.73
CA PHE A 321 3.58 9.81 11.87
C PHE A 321 4.99 9.28 11.56
N LEU A 322 5.26 8.85 10.33
CA LEU A 322 6.57 8.35 9.93
C LEU A 322 7.63 9.45 10.03
N LEU A 323 7.28 10.66 9.59
CA LEU A 323 8.11 11.85 9.75
C LEU A 323 8.43 12.13 11.21
N TRP A 324 7.41 12.12 12.08
CA TRP A 324 7.57 12.29 13.53
C TRP A 324 8.45 11.20 14.15
N ARG A 325 8.26 9.94 13.73
CA ARG A 325 9.02 8.80 14.23
C ARG A 325 10.50 8.91 13.88
N GLU A 326 10.84 9.31 12.65
CA GLU A 326 12.26 9.47 12.27
C GLU A 326 12.92 10.67 12.94
N ALA A 327 12.16 11.71 13.29
CA ALA A 327 12.71 12.92 13.92
C ALA A 327 13.09 12.73 15.40
N ARG A 328 12.76 11.57 15.97
CA ARG A 328 12.98 11.22 17.38
C ARG A 328 14.25 10.39 17.56
#